data_AF-A0A934BJJ5-F1
#
_entry.id   AF-A0A934BJJ5-F1
#
_cell.length_a   1.000
_cell.length_b   1.000
_cell.length_c   1.000
_cell.angle_alpha   90.00
_cell.angle_beta   90.00
_cell.angle_gamma   90.00
#
_symmetry.space_group_name_H-M   'P 1'
#
loop_
_entity.id
_entity.type
_entity.pdbx_description
1 polymer ?
#
loop_
_entity_poly.entity_id
_entity_poly.type
_entity_poly.pdbx_seq_one_letter_code
_entity_poly.pdbx_strand_id
1 'polypeptide(L)'
;LYRKKDYLFIAGVDDLWAGKLDLETTLKGTDDKPKVLLCHNPDAIEKIKHTNVDFVMAGHTHGGQVCLPLYGPPVVYSKFGARYASGLFHEEKTTMYVNKGIGVSNFPIRFFARPEITLFTLQNSAQII
;
A
#
# COMPACT_ATOMS: atom_id res chain seq x y z
N LEU A 1 -10.97 14.15 -1.55
CA LEU A 1 -10.40 15.51 -1.44
C LEU A 1 -10.81 16.31 -2.68
N TYR A 2 -11.18 17.57 -2.51
CA TYR A 2 -11.61 18.44 -3.60
C TYR A 2 -10.89 19.79 -3.50
N ARG A 3 -10.41 20.29 -4.63
CA ARG A 3 -9.79 21.61 -4.74
C ARG A 3 -10.24 22.25 -6.05
N LYS A 4 -11.07 23.30 -5.97
CA LYS A 4 -11.64 24.04 -7.11
C LYS A 4 -12.47 23.20 -8.08
N LYS A 5 -11.86 22.41 -8.96
CA LYS A 5 -12.54 21.47 -9.86
C LYS A 5 -11.83 20.12 -9.92
N ASP A 6 -10.71 19.99 -9.23
CA ASP A 6 -9.92 18.77 -9.16
C ASP A 6 -10.41 17.93 -7.98
N TYR A 7 -10.51 16.63 -8.21
CA TYR A 7 -10.89 15.65 -7.22
C TYR A 7 -9.77 14.64 -7.07
N LEU A 8 -9.48 14.25 -5.82
CA LEU A 8 -8.72 13.04 -5.51
C LEU A 8 -9.60 12.16 -4.64
N PHE A 9 -9.85 10.94 -5.11
CA PHE A 9 -10.61 9.95 -4.34
C PHE A 9 -9.66 9.23 -3.39
N ILE A 10 -10.10 9.06 -2.15
CA ILE A 10 -9.43 8.22 -1.18
C ILE A 10 -10.44 7.14 -0.82
N ALA A 11 -10.07 5.90 -1.07
CA ALA A 11 -10.93 4.74 -0.86
C ALA A 11 -10.24 3.76 0.08
N GLY A 12 -11.03 2.97 0.80
CA GLY A 12 -10.53 1.91 1.68
C GLY A 12 -11.19 0.59 1.31
N VAL A 13 -10.40 -0.48 1.31
CA VAL A 13 -10.90 -1.86 1.22
C VAL A 13 -10.52 -2.62 2.46
N ASP A 14 -11.35 -3.60 2.79
CA ASP A 14 -11.10 -4.53 3.88
C ASP A 14 -9.88 -5.41 3.59
N ASP A 15 -9.37 -6.06 4.63
CA ASP A 15 -8.21 -6.94 4.52
C ASP A 15 -8.46 -8.13 3.57
N LEU A 16 -7.42 -8.51 2.82
CA LEU A 16 -7.50 -9.61 1.87
C LEU A 16 -7.70 -10.97 2.56
N TRP A 17 -7.17 -11.16 3.76
CA TRP A 17 -7.16 -12.45 4.46
C TRP A 17 -8.30 -12.59 5.47
N ALA A 18 -8.59 -11.51 6.20
CA ALA A 18 -9.60 -11.50 7.27
C ALA A 18 -10.96 -10.97 6.82
N GLY A 19 -11.03 -10.34 5.64
CA GLY A 19 -12.17 -9.53 5.22
C GLY A 19 -12.65 -9.80 3.80
N LYS A 20 -13.48 -8.88 3.29
CA LYS A 20 -13.97 -8.91 1.91
C LYS A 20 -13.34 -7.78 1.08
N LEU A 21 -12.41 -8.14 0.21
CA LEU A 21 -11.85 -7.24 -0.80
C LEU A 21 -12.89 -6.95 -1.91
N ASP A 22 -13.77 -5.95 -1.70
CA ASP A 22 -14.84 -5.54 -2.61
C ASP A 22 -14.45 -4.29 -3.42
N LEU A 23 -13.61 -4.48 -4.44
CA LEU A 23 -13.12 -3.37 -5.28
C LEU A 23 -14.21 -2.73 -6.13
N GLU A 24 -15.18 -3.51 -6.60
CA GLU A 24 -16.26 -3.02 -7.47
C GLU A 24 -17.12 -1.98 -6.73
N THR A 25 -17.59 -2.32 -5.54
CA THR A 25 -18.41 -1.41 -4.73
C THR A 25 -17.58 -0.20 -4.29
N THR A 26 -16.34 -0.42 -3.85
CA THR A 26 -15.47 0.64 -3.35
C THR A 26 -15.09 1.65 -4.43
N LEU A 27 -14.93 1.23 -5.69
CA LEU A 27 -14.49 2.10 -6.78
C LEU A 27 -15.64 2.65 -7.64
N LYS A 28 -16.88 2.29 -7.35
CA LYS A 28 -18.05 2.71 -8.14
C LYS A 28 -18.15 4.23 -8.30
N GLY A 29 -18.27 4.71 -9.55
CA GLY A 29 -18.47 6.13 -9.87
C GLY A 29 -17.19 6.97 -9.84
N THR A 30 -16.03 6.33 -9.78
CA THR A 30 -14.73 7.01 -9.72
C THR A 30 -13.92 6.89 -11.00
N ASP A 31 -14.49 6.31 -12.07
CA ASP A 31 -13.78 5.78 -13.25
C ASP A 31 -12.76 6.73 -13.92
N ASP A 32 -13.07 8.02 -13.95
CA ASP A 32 -12.35 9.09 -14.63
C ASP A 32 -11.53 10.00 -13.69
N LYS A 33 -11.39 9.63 -12.41
CA LYS A 33 -10.81 10.50 -11.38
C LYS A 33 -9.60 9.85 -10.71
N PRO A 34 -8.57 10.62 -10.34
CA PRO A 34 -7.40 10.08 -9.67
C PRO A 34 -7.77 9.56 -8.29
N LYS A 35 -7.18 8.43 -7.90
CA LYS A 35 -7.60 7.67 -6.74
C LYS A 35 -6.44 7.01 -6.00
N VAL A 36 -6.47 7.19 -4.69
CA VAL A 36 -5.61 6.53 -3.71
C VAL A 36 -6.43 5.48 -2.99
N LEU A 37 -5.96 4.23 -3.01
CA LEU A 37 -6.57 3.14 -2.28
C LEU A 37 -5.76 2.80 -1.03
N LEU A 38 -6.45 2.69 0.11
CA LEU A 38 -5.90 2.15 1.35
C LEU A 38 -6.28 0.67 1.42
N CYS A 39 -5.30 -0.21 1.52
CA CYS A 39 -5.51 -1.63 1.78
C CYS A 39 -4.58 -2.09 2.91
N HIS A 40 -4.99 -3.09 3.68
CA HIS A 40 -4.10 -3.62 4.70
C HIS A 40 -2.98 -4.46 4.07
N ASN A 41 -3.33 -5.36 3.15
CA ASN A 41 -2.44 -6.39 2.63
C ASN A 41 -1.93 -6.08 1.20
N PRO A 42 -0.60 -6.07 0.94
CA PRO A 42 -0.06 -5.78 -0.37
C PRO A 42 -0.34 -6.87 -1.41
N ASP A 43 -0.65 -8.10 -1.00
CA ASP A 43 -1.01 -9.17 -1.93
C ASP A 43 -2.31 -8.86 -2.71
N ALA A 44 -3.11 -7.91 -2.21
CA ALA A 44 -4.29 -7.41 -2.93
C ALA A 44 -3.92 -6.78 -4.28
N ILE A 45 -2.65 -6.41 -4.50
CA ILE A 45 -2.17 -5.80 -5.74
C ILE A 45 -2.47 -6.65 -6.98
N GLU A 46 -2.52 -7.97 -6.86
CA GLU A 46 -2.86 -8.85 -7.98
C GLU A 46 -4.27 -8.62 -8.52
N LYS A 47 -5.20 -8.13 -7.70
CA LYS A 47 -6.53 -7.71 -8.15
C LYS A 47 -6.56 -6.22 -8.49
N ILE A 48 -5.90 -5.40 -7.68
CA ILE A 48 -5.94 -3.94 -7.82
C ILE A 48 -5.26 -3.48 -9.11
N LYS A 49 -4.17 -4.12 -9.56
CA LYS A 49 -3.43 -3.73 -10.78
C LYS A 49 -4.25 -3.84 -12.08
N HIS A 50 -5.39 -4.53 -12.03
CA HIS A 50 -6.35 -4.64 -13.15
C HIS A 50 -7.49 -3.62 -13.07
N THR A 51 -7.45 -2.70 -12.11
CA THR A 51 -8.38 -1.58 -11.97
C THR A 51 -7.74 -0.29 -12.50
N ASN A 52 -8.40 0.84 -12.30
CA ASN A 52 -7.89 2.18 -12.59
C ASN A 52 -7.35 2.90 -11.34
N VAL A 53 -6.91 2.17 -10.32
CA VAL A 53 -6.30 2.74 -9.12
C VAL A 53 -4.89 3.25 -9.43
N ASP A 54 -4.63 4.52 -9.16
CA ASP A 54 -3.33 5.16 -9.45
C ASP A 54 -2.30 4.84 -8.36
N PHE A 55 -2.72 4.91 -7.09
CA PHE A 55 -1.82 4.75 -5.95
C PHE A 55 -2.44 3.89 -4.84
N VAL A 56 -1.64 2.99 -4.26
CA VAL A 56 -2.04 2.10 -3.16
C VAL A 56 -1.13 2.33 -1.96
N MET A 57 -1.72 2.52 -0.78
CA MET A 57 -1.02 2.47 0.50
C MET A 57 -1.37 1.15 1.18
N ALA A 58 -0.36 0.29 1.29
CA ALA A 58 -0.45 -1.05 1.88
C ALA A 58 0.40 -1.16 3.16
N GLY A 59 0.10 -2.15 3.99
CA GLY A 59 0.85 -2.46 5.21
C GLY A 59 1.06 -3.96 5.38
N HIS A 60 0.61 -4.52 6.50
CA HIS A 60 0.53 -5.96 6.82
C HIS A 60 1.88 -6.68 7.05
N THR A 61 2.90 -6.45 6.24
CA THR A 61 4.14 -7.24 6.25
C THR A 61 5.12 -6.87 7.36
N HIS A 62 4.95 -5.69 7.96
CA HIS A 62 5.86 -5.09 8.95
C HIS A 62 7.33 -4.92 8.48
N GLY A 63 7.62 -5.08 7.18
CA GLY A 63 8.99 -5.16 6.66
C GLY A 63 9.67 -6.52 6.82
N GLY A 64 8.94 -7.53 7.33
CA GLY A 64 9.49 -8.77 7.86
C GLY A 64 10.13 -8.52 9.23
N GLN A 65 9.42 -8.88 10.31
CA GLN A 65 9.74 -8.53 11.71
C GLN A 65 11.18 -8.80 12.16
N VAL A 66 11.90 -9.67 11.43
CA VAL A 66 13.33 -9.92 11.60
C VAL A 66 13.99 -9.76 10.24
N CYS A 67 14.89 -8.79 10.09
CA CYS A 67 15.70 -8.60 8.89
C CYS A 67 17.14 -9.00 9.19
N LEU A 68 17.69 -9.94 8.42
CA LEU A 68 19.09 -10.31 8.53
C LEU A 68 19.94 -9.30 7.73
N PRO A 69 21.06 -8.80 8.30
CA PRO A 69 21.99 -7.96 7.54
C PRO A 69 22.39 -8.65 6.23
N LEU A 70 22.37 -7.91 5.12
CA LEU A 70 22.71 -8.36 3.76
C LEU A 70 21.74 -9.36 3.10
N TYR A 71 20.85 -10.03 3.85
CA TYR A 71 19.92 -11.04 3.31
C TYR A 71 18.45 -10.59 3.32
N GLY A 72 18.09 -9.61 4.15
CA GLY A 72 16.70 -9.16 4.30
C GLY A 72 15.87 -10.10 5.19
N PRO A 73 14.52 -10.02 5.13
CA PRO A 73 13.66 -10.80 6.01
C PRO A 73 13.50 -12.24 5.51
N PRO A 74 13.82 -13.27 6.34
CA PRO A 74 13.64 -14.66 5.97
C PRO A 74 12.16 -15.08 5.96
N VAL A 75 11.32 -14.38 6.73
CA VAL A 75 9.89 -14.62 6.84
C VAL A 75 9.15 -13.31 6.63
N VAL A 76 8.28 -13.31 5.64
CA VAL A 76 7.32 -12.24 5.36
C VAL A 76 5.97 -12.89 5.15
N TYR A 77 4.95 -12.39 5.84
CA TYR A 77 3.57 -12.84 5.67
C TYR A 77 3.00 -12.23 4.38
N SER A 78 3.39 -12.81 3.25
CA SER A 78 2.93 -12.48 1.91
C SER A 78 3.08 -13.72 1.03
N LYS A 79 2.13 -13.94 0.12
CA LYS A 79 2.22 -14.99 -0.90
C LYS A 79 3.39 -14.80 -1.86
N PHE A 80 3.97 -13.60 -1.91
CA PHE A 80 5.10 -13.23 -2.76
C PHE A 80 6.44 -13.20 -1.99
N GLY A 81 6.46 -13.76 -0.78
CA GLY A 81 7.64 -13.75 0.08
C GLY A 81 8.12 -12.33 0.34
N ALA A 82 9.44 -12.11 0.24
CA ALA A 82 10.03 -10.81 0.53
C ALA A 82 9.81 -9.73 -0.54
N ARG A 83 9.19 -10.05 -1.70
CA ARG A 83 8.98 -9.08 -2.80
C ARG A 83 8.29 -7.83 -2.30
N TYR A 84 7.19 -7.98 -1.57
CA TYR A 84 6.40 -6.86 -1.04
C TYR A 84 6.67 -6.62 0.45
N ALA A 85 7.88 -6.91 0.94
CA ALA A 85 8.21 -6.71 2.35
C ALA A 85 8.05 -5.25 2.78
N SER A 86 8.57 -4.30 2.01
CA SER A 86 8.37 -2.85 2.22
C SER A 86 8.89 -2.07 1.02
N GLY A 87 8.38 -0.85 0.81
CA GLY A 87 8.90 0.06 -0.20
C GLY A 87 7.88 0.42 -1.29
N LEU A 88 8.38 1.04 -2.37
CA LEU A 88 7.58 1.51 -3.49
C LEU A 88 7.68 0.52 -4.66
N PHE A 89 6.55 0.18 -5.24
CA PHE A 89 6.39 -0.80 -6.31
C PHE A 89 5.53 -0.20 -7.43
N HIS A 90 5.81 -0.61 -8.66
CA HIS A 90 5.01 -0.25 -9.82
C HIS A 90 4.50 -1.54 -10.46
N GLU A 91 3.19 -1.74 -10.43
CA GLU A 91 2.52 -2.93 -10.99
C GLU A 91 1.49 -2.45 -12.01
N GLU A 92 1.77 -2.71 -13.29
CA GLU A 92 0.97 -2.18 -14.41
C GLU A 92 0.86 -0.65 -14.36
N LYS A 93 -0.36 -0.11 -14.20
CA LYS A 93 -0.64 1.32 -14.09
C LYS A 93 -0.71 1.80 -12.64
N THR A 94 -0.61 0.89 -11.67
CA THR A 94 -0.77 1.18 -10.25
C THR A 94 0.58 1.29 -9.56
N THR A 95 0.77 2.37 -8.82
CA THR A 95 1.90 2.48 -7.89
C THR A 95 1.46 2.02 -6.50
N MET A 96 2.24 1.17 -5.83
CA MET A 96 1.93 0.70 -4.48
C MET A 96 3.09 1.00 -3.53
N TYR A 97 2.78 1.52 -2.35
CA TYR A 97 3.72 1.67 -1.26
C TYR A 97 3.35 0.76 -0.10
N VAL A 98 4.27 -0.13 0.28
CA VAL A 98 4.13 -1.02 1.44
C VAL A 98 4.89 -0.42 2.62
N ASN A 99 4.15 0.11 3.58
CA ASN A 99 4.68 0.73 4.79
C ASN A 99 4.98 -0.33 5.86
N LYS A 100 6.07 -0.15 6.60
CA LYS A 100 6.47 -1.09 7.67
C LYS A 100 5.62 -0.97 8.94
N GLY A 101 4.81 0.08 9.07
CA GLY A 101 3.99 0.38 10.23
C GLY A 101 4.81 0.77 11.47
N ILE A 102 4.10 1.23 12.50
CA ILE A 102 4.67 1.60 13.80
C ILE A 102 4.52 0.50 14.86
N GLY A 103 3.53 -0.38 14.70
CA GLY A 103 3.16 -1.41 15.67
C GLY A 103 3.90 -2.74 15.51
N VAL A 104 3.45 -3.76 16.22
CA VAL A 104 3.96 -5.14 16.15
C VAL A 104 2.79 -6.10 15.93
N SER A 105 3.08 -7.36 15.64
CA SER A 105 2.07 -8.42 15.53
C SER A 105 1.90 -9.15 16.88
N ASN A 106 1.59 -10.45 16.85
CA ASN A 106 1.48 -11.35 18.01
C ASN A 106 2.66 -11.25 18.98
N PHE A 107 3.88 -11.02 18.46
CA PHE A 107 5.08 -10.84 19.28
C PHE A 107 5.70 -9.46 19.04
N PRO A 108 6.19 -8.79 20.10
CA PRO A 108 6.80 -7.46 20.01
C PRO A 108 8.24 -7.50 19.44
N ILE A 109 8.40 -8.10 18.27
CA ILE A 109 9.70 -8.32 17.62
C ILE A 109 9.83 -7.39 16.41
N ARG A 110 10.94 -6.64 16.39
CA ARG A 110 11.41 -5.81 15.26
C ARG A 110 12.95 -5.77 15.23
N PHE A 111 13.57 -6.84 14.75
CA PHE A 111 15.03 -6.91 14.61
C PHE A 111 15.44 -6.39 13.23
N PHE A 112 16.18 -5.29 13.16
CA PHE A 112 16.49 -4.54 11.92
C PHE A 112 15.28 -4.13 11.05
N ALA A 113 14.04 -4.30 11.54
CA ALA A 113 12.80 -3.89 10.91
C ALA A 113 12.29 -2.56 11.51
N ARG A 114 13.01 -1.46 11.27
CA ARG A 114 12.72 -0.14 11.88
C ARG A 114 11.28 0.32 11.60
N PRO A 115 10.51 0.76 12.63
CA PRO A 115 9.21 1.40 12.47
C PRO A 115 9.26 2.57 11.49
N GLU A 116 8.13 2.85 10.83
CA GLU A 116 8.07 3.85 9.77
C GLU A 116 6.77 4.67 9.83
N ILE A 117 6.92 5.98 9.66
CA ILE A 117 5.84 6.92 9.36
C ILE A 117 6.22 7.60 8.04
N THR A 118 5.37 7.46 7.02
CA THR A 118 5.64 8.00 5.69
C THR A 118 4.75 9.20 5.41
N LEU A 119 5.36 10.30 4.96
CA LEU A 119 4.66 11.51 4.53
C LEU A 119 4.60 11.57 3.01
N PHE A 120 3.39 11.48 2.46
CA PHE A 120 3.14 11.75 1.05
C PHE A 120 2.62 13.18 0.89
N THR A 121 3.25 13.95 0.01
CA THR A 121 2.81 15.31 -0.35
C THR A 121 2.29 15.30 -1.77
N LEU A 122 0.99 15.58 -1.92
CA LEU A 122 0.39 15.79 -3.24
C LEU A 122 0.72 17.20 -3.72
N GLN A 123 1.40 17.30 -4.86
CA GLN A 123 1.77 18.57 -5.48
C GLN A 123 1.04 18.74 -6.81
N ASN A 124 0.80 20.00 -7.20
CA ASN A 124 0.35 20.31 -8.54
C ASN A 124 1.57 20.31 -9.47
N SER A 125 1.46 19.67 -10.63
CA SER A 125 2.54 19.58 -11.63
C SER A 125 3.05 20.93 -12.12
N ALA A 126 2.26 22.01 -12.02
CA ALA A 126 2.69 23.38 -12.35
C ALA A 126 3.68 24.01 -11.35
N GLN A 127 4.00 23.33 -10.24
CA GLN A 127 4.99 23.78 -9.24
C GLN A 127 6.35 23.11 -9.38
N ILE A 128 6.54 22.25 -10.38
CA ILE A 128 7.84 21.67 -10.71
C ILE A 128 8.49 22.59 -11.75
N ILE A 129 9.17 23.65 -11.29
CA ILE A 129 10.13 24.46 -12.06
C ILE A 129 11.45 24.40 -11.30
#